data_AF-A0AAE1U9J1-F1
#
_entry.id   AF-A0AAE1U9J1-F1
#
_cell.length_a   1.000
_cell.length_b   1.000
_cell.length_c   1.000
_cell.angle_alpha   90.00
_cell.angle_beta   90.00
_cell.angle_gamma   90.00
#
_symmetry.space_group_name_H-M   'P 1'
#
loop_
_entity.id
_entity.type
_entity.pdbx_description
1 polymer ?
#
loop_
_entity_poly.entity_id
_entity_poly.type
_entity_poly.pdbx_seq_one_letter_code
_entity_poly.pdbx_strand_id
1 'polypeptide(L)'
;MWRQLWNAVGTSLVLLTVVVVTAAVTPLMTNNVVSGGEDDGTDEEISLTLRPQEVSLQTGEEKTFNLTLRGDLQGQCVNVSFELDGKPVATTPPPMLVCDSPDSYPVVLHTTSYGHATLIVHTDPPTVSVMKKEAITITADVLGWLYTIAWDISFLPQIVRNWRRKSVMGLSLDFITFNVLGFSCYFFFNMGLLWIPSIQDQYFQRHPLTVLHVRLNDVIFALYAVFCVGIQIIQCIFYKRGPKQRVSIPCMIISSLLLLSVVIWLILVPTVDKLLWVDFLYWLSYIKLVITAIKYTPQLYTNYKLRSTDGWSIWQVILDFTGGSLSLLQMFLLAANYDDWKSVLTDPTKLGLGVLSIIFNIFFFIQHYFLYRGASIKIEEKELVKGGGGGGGGEDHDKDKIKFYDNEAATHM
;
A
#
# COMPACT_ATOMS: atom_id res chain seq x y z
N MET A 1 34.43 -6.19 -21.23
CA MET A 1 34.43 -5.22 -20.10
C MET A 1 33.02 -4.92 -19.57
N TRP A 2 32.06 -4.44 -20.38
CA TRP A 2 30.71 -4.07 -19.90
C TRP A 2 29.81 -5.22 -19.42
N ARG A 3 29.90 -6.43 -20.01
CA ARG A 3 29.21 -7.62 -19.49
C ARG A 3 29.74 -8.07 -18.12
N GLN A 4 31.04 -7.91 -17.87
CA GLN A 4 31.64 -8.23 -16.57
C GLN A 4 31.25 -7.20 -15.51
N LEU A 5 31.13 -5.92 -15.87
CA LEU A 5 30.64 -4.87 -14.98
C LEU A 5 29.14 -5.01 -14.67
N TRP A 6 28.33 -5.47 -15.63
CA TRP A 6 26.92 -5.81 -15.41
C TRP A 6 26.76 -7.05 -14.52
N ASN A 7 27.58 -8.08 -14.74
CA ASN A 7 27.59 -9.26 -13.88
C ASN A 7 28.07 -8.91 -12.47
N ALA A 8 29.09 -8.05 -12.31
CA ALA A 8 29.59 -7.61 -11.01
C ALA A 8 28.58 -6.74 -10.24
N VAL A 9 27.91 -5.79 -10.92
CA VAL A 9 26.85 -4.97 -10.31
C VAL A 9 25.61 -5.82 -10.02
N GLY A 10 25.26 -6.74 -10.91
CA GLY A 10 24.18 -7.70 -10.71
C GLY A 10 24.45 -8.65 -9.54
N THR A 11 25.66 -9.19 -9.40
CA THR A 11 26.04 -10.03 -8.25
C THR A 11 26.11 -9.24 -6.97
N SER A 12 26.61 -7.99 -6.99
CA SER A 12 26.65 -7.13 -5.80
C SER A 12 25.26 -6.67 -5.36
N LEU A 13 24.33 -6.43 -6.30
CA LEU A 13 22.94 -6.15 -5.98
C LEU A 13 22.23 -7.40 -5.48
N VAL A 14 22.43 -8.57 -6.10
CA VAL A 14 21.88 -9.84 -5.59
C VAL A 14 22.43 -10.13 -4.19
N LEU A 15 23.72 -9.89 -3.92
CA LEU A 15 24.30 -10.01 -2.58
C LEU A 15 23.72 -8.99 -1.60
N LEU A 16 23.55 -7.73 -2.00
CA LEU A 16 22.92 -6.71 -1.16
C LEU A 16 21.46 -7.08 -0.84
N THR A 17 20.76 -7.63 -1.82
CA THR A 17 19.38 -8.09 -1.68
C THR A 17 19.31 -9.32 -0.79
N VAL A 18 20.21 -10.29 -0.96
CA VAL A 18 20.33 -11.48 -0.09
C VAL A 18 20.73 -11.06 1.33
N VAL A 19 21.61 -10.09 1.51
CA VAL A 19 22.01 -9.57 2.83
C VAL A 19 20.85 -8.83 3.49
N VAL A 20 20.09 -8.00 2.75
CA VAL A 20 18.90 -7.31 3.26
C VAL A 20 17.78 -8.31 3.60
N VAL A 21 17.55 -9.31 2.76
CA VAL A 21 16.59 -10.40 3.03
C VAL A 21 17.03 -11.22 4.22
N THR A 22 18.31 -11.61 4.30
CA THR A 22 18.83 -12.38 5.44
C THR A 22 18.77 -11.54 6.72
N ALA A 23 19.11 -10.26 6.68
CA ALA A 23 19.01 -9.34 7.81
C ALA A 23 17.56 -9.00 8.22
N ALA A 24 16.59 -9.08 7.31
CA ALA A 24 15.16 -8.94 7.61
C ALA A 24 14.53 -10.25 8.13
N VAL A 25 15.00 -11.40 7.65
CA VAL A 25 14.54 -12.74 8.06
C VAL A 25 15.16 -13.17 9.40
N THR A 26 16.39 -12.74 9.71
CA THR A 26 17.06 -13.10 10.99
C THR A 26 16.28 -12.63 12.23
N PRO A 27 15.76 -11.39 12.31
CA PRO A 27 14.92 -10.98 13.45
C PRO A 27 13.51 -11.59 13.43
N LEU A 28 13.04 -12.14 12.30
CA LEU A 28 11.78 -12.90 12.22
C LEU A 28 11.92 -14.38 12.64
N MET A 29 13.14 -14.95 12.55
CA MET A 29 13.46 -16.28 13.08
C MET A 29 13.74 -16.26 14.58
N THR A 30 14.10 -15.11 15.14
CA THR A 30 13.95 -14.84 16.57
C THR A 30 12.53 -14.36 16.83
N ASN A 31 11.56 -15.26 16.68
CA ASN A 31 10.36 -15.14 17.48
C ASN A 31 10.82 -14.91 18.92
N ASN A 32 10.44 -13.78 19.50
CA ASN A 32 10.14 -13.75 20.92
C ASN A 32 8.91 -14.65 21.10
N VAL A 33 9.14 -15.97 21.00
CA VAL A 33 8.44 -16.91 21.84
C VAL A 33 8.92 -16.51 23.23
N VAL A 34 8.13 -15.69 23.91
CA VAL A 34 8.12 -15.72 25.36
C VAL A 34 7.67 -17.13 25.67
N SER A 35 8.65 -18.04 25.75
CA SER A 35 8.46 -19.34 26.35
C SER A 35 8.01 -19.02 27.77
N GLY A 36 6.74 -19.33 28.06
CA GLY A 36 6.26 -19.40 29.43
C GLY A 36 7.13 -20.42 30.14
N GLY A 37 8.15 -19.91 30.84
CA GLY A 37 8.80 -20.63 31.91
C GLY A 37 7.87 -20.53 33.10
N GLU A 38 7.50 -21.70 33.64
CA GLU A 38 7.16 -21.80 35.05
C GLU A 38 8.31 -21.17 35.85
N ASP A 39 8.04 -20.04 36.50
CA ASP A 39 8.75 -19.68 37.71
C ASP A 39 7.82 -18.92 38.67
N ASP A 40 7.96 -19.29 39.92
CA ASP A 40 7.13 -19.03 41.09
C ASP A 40 7.18 -17.55 41.52
N GLY A 41 6.05 -16.85 41.57
CA GLY A 41 6.00 -15.48 42.11
C GLY A 41 4.75 -14.68 41.79
N THR A 42 3.68 -14.88 42.58
CA THR A 42 2.53 -13.96 42.78
C THR A 42 2.18 -13.03 41.60
N ASP A 43 1.57 -13.57 40.55
CA ASP A 43 0.91 -12.75 39.53
C ASP A 43 -0.30 -12.06 40.18
N GLU A 44 -0.27 -10.73 40.28
CA GLU A 44 -1.45 -9.95 40.61
C GLU A 44 -2.44 -10.05 39.44
N GLU A 45 -3.46 -10.89 39.60
CA GLU A 45 -4.50 -11.12 38.60
C GLU A 45 -5.21 -9.79 38.26
N ILE A 46 -5.03 -9.31 37.02
CA ILE A 46 -5.65 -8.07 36.54
C ILE A 46 -7.17 -8.27 36.53
N SER A 47 -7.90 -7.49 37.32
CA SER A 47 -9.34 -7.64 37.49
C SER A 47 -10.06 -6.29 37.50
N LEU A 48 -11.15 -6.20 36.74
CA LEU A 48 -12.09 -5.09 36.77
C LEU A 48 -13.24 -5.45 37.72
N THR A 49 -13.44 -4.64 38.75
CA THR A 49 -14.52 -4.87 39.72
C THR A 49 -15.46 -3.68 39.76
N LEU A 50 -16.77 -3.91 39.59
CA LEU A 50 -17.78 -2.87 39.77
C LEU A 50 -18.31 -2.90 41.21
N ARG A 51 -18.31 -1.76 41.90
CA ARG A 51 -18.87 -1.63 43.26
C ARG A 51 -19.85 -0.47 43.38
N PRO A 52 -20.88 -0.59 44.23
CA PRO A 52 -21.30 -1.77 45.02
C PRO A 52 -22.00 -2.85 44.18
N GLN A 53 -21.96 -4.12 44.62
CA GLN A 53 -22.48 -5.28 43.85
C GLN A 53 -24.01 -5.39 43.81
N GLU A 54 -24.71 -4.80 44.77
CA GLU A 54 -26.18 -4.78 44.83
C GLU A 54 -26.65 -3.38 45.23
N VAL A 55 -27.63 -2.84 44.51
CA VAL A 55 -28.21 -1.53 44.77
C VAL A 55 -29.71 -1.58 44.47
N SER A 56 -30.50 -1.08 45.42
CA SER A 56 -31.92 -0.78 45.20
C SER A 56 -32.07 0.72 44.91
N LEU A 57 -32.72 1.06 43.80
CA LEU A 57 -32.93 2.44 43.33
C LEU A 57 -34.41 2.69 43.06
N GLN A 58 -34.88 3.92 43.29
CA GLN A 58 -36.19 4.36 42.85
C GLN A 58 -36.17 4.74 41.37
N THR A 59 -37.34 4.71 40.71
CA THR A 59 -37.46 5.07 39.29
C THR A 59 -37.20 6.57 39.09
N GLY A 60 -36.25 6.91 38.21
CA GLY A 60 -35.81 8.28 37.97
C GLY A 60 -34.66 8.75 38.86
N GLU A 61 -34.09 7.87 39.70
CA GLU A 61 -32.86 8.16 40.43
C GLU A 61 -31.60 7.87 39.59
N GLU A 62 -30.55 8.63 39.87
CA GLU A 62 -29.22 8.42 39.30
C GLU A 62 -28.30 7.81 40.36
N LYS A 63 -27.50 6.82 39.96
CA LYS A 63 -26.50 6.23 40.84
C LYS A 63 -25.17 6.07 40.15
N THR A 64 -24.11 6.47 40.84
CA THR A 64 -22.73 6.24 40.42
C THR A 64 -22.21 4.93 41.02
N PHE A 65 -21.77 4.03 40.14
CA PHE A 65 -20.94 2.88 40.45
C PHE A 65 -19.48 3.23 40.26
N ASN A 66 -18.58 2.64 41.04
CA ASN A 66 -17.15 2.77 40.85
C ASN A 66 -16.62 1.49 40.21
N LEU A 67 -16.10 1.62 38.99
CA LEU A 67 -15.34 0.57 38.32
C LEU A 67 -13.88 0.69 38.77
N THR A 68 -13.42 -0.28 39.56
CA THR A 68 -12.05 -0.32 40.08
C THR A 68 -11.19 -1.30 39.29
N LEU A 69 -10.03 -0.84 38.82
CA LEU A 69 -8.99 -1.67 38.23
C LEU A 69 -8.07 -2.18 39.34
N ARG A 70 -7.84 -3.49 39.38
CA ARG A 70 -6.77 -4.13 40.16
C ARG A 70 -5.76 -4.71 39.19
N GLY A 71 -4.47 -4.44 39.41
CA GLY A 71 -3.36 -4.85 38.53
C GLY A 71 -2.86 -3.71 37.64
N ASP A 72 -1.69 -3.91 37.02
CA ASP A 72 -1.00 -2.93 36.17
C ASP A 72 -1.18 -3.29 34.67
N LEU A 73 -1.74 -2.38 33.88
CA LEU A 73 -1.92 -2.48 32.43
C LEU A 73 -0.63 -2.12 31.66
N GLN A 74 0.50 -1.91 32.35
CA GLN A 74 1.81 -1.61 31.76
C GLN A 74 1.77 -0.38 30.84
N GLY A 75 0.98 0.63 31.19
CA GLY A 75 0.80 1.86 30.42
C GLY A 75 -0.18 1.75 29.25
N GLN A 76 -0.95 0.66 29.14
CA GLN A 76 -2.03 0.51 28.15
C GLN A 76 -3.38 0.91 28.75
N CYS A 77 -4.31 1.34 27.91
CA CYS A 77 -5.69 1.60 28.30
C CYS A 77 -6.63 0.62 27.61
N VAL A 78 -7.59 0.07 28.35
CA VAL A 78 -8.59 -0.87 27.86
C VAL A 78 -9.92 -0.14 27.68
N ASN A 79 -10.55 -0.35 26.53
CA ASN A 79 -11.91 0.13 26.32
C ASN A 79 -12.90 -0.83 26.96
N VAL A 80 -13.78 -0.27 27.78
CA VAL A 80 -14.77 -1.01 28.57
C VAL A 80 -16.16 -0.56 28.15
N SER A 81 -16.99 -1.52 27.79
CA SER A 81 -18.38 -1.31 27.42
C SER A 81 -19.33 -1.96 28.43
N PHE A 82 -20.55 -1.47 28.47
CA PHE A 82 -21.55 -1.87 29.45
C PHE A 82 -22.79 -2.42 28.75
N GLU A 83 -23.29 -3.56 29.23
CA GLU A 83 -24.55 -4.15 28.80
C GLU A 83 -25.49 -4.31 30.00
N LEU A 84 -26.77 -4.02 29.81
CA LEU A 84 -27.80 -4.28 30.82
C LEU A 84 -28.59 -5.52 30.41
N ASP A 85 -28.37 -6.63 31.12
CA ASP A 85 -29.13 -7.86 30.92
C ASP A 85 -30.42 -7.85 31.75
N GLY A 86 -31.54 -8.25 31.15
CA GLY A 86 -32.87 -8.25 31.76
C GLY A 86 -33.86 -7.23 31.19
N LYS A 87 -34.80 -6.75 32.02
CA LYS A 87 -35.79 -5.74 31.60
C LYS A 87 -35.10 -4.38 31.41
N PRO A 88 -35.61 -3.48 30.53
CA PRO A 88 -35.05 -2.14 30.33
C PRO A 88 -35.39 -1.22 31.53
N VAL A 89 -34.75 -1.49 32.66
CA VAL A 89 -34.93 -0.82 33.96
C VAL A 89 -34.07 0.46 34.05
N ALA A 90 -33.03 0.59 33.23
CA ALA A 90 -32.11 1.72 33.19
C ALA A 90 -31.54 1.97 31.79
N THR A 91 -30.89 3.11 31.58
CA THR A 91 -30.08 3.38 30.38
C THR A 91 -28.70 2.75 30.49
N THR A 92 -28.21 2.15 29.40
CA THR A 92 -26.85 1.64 29.31
C THR A 92 -25.84 2.80 29.37
N PRO A 93 -24.85 2.76 30.28
CA PRO A 93 -23.80 3.76 30.32
C PRO A 93 -22.98 3.79 29.02
N PRO A 94 -22.42 4.94 28.63
CA PRO A 94 -21.54 5.02 27.47
C PRO A 94 -20.23 4.23 27.72
N PRO A 95 -19.56 3.72 26.66
CA PRO A 95 -18.26 3.10 26.78
C PRO A 95 -17.23 4.05 27.39
N MET A 96 -16.25 3.51 28.12
CA MET A 96 -15.21 4.30 28.77
C MET A 96 -13.83 3.68 28.66
N LEU A 97 -12.81 4.53 28.65
CA LEU A 97 -11.41 4.13 28.62
C LEU A 97 -10.87 3.98 30.05
N VAL A 98 -10.38 2.80 30.39
CA VAL A 98 -9.78 2.47 31.70
C VAL A 98 -8.28 2.33 31.52
N CYS A 99 -7.50 3.06 32.31
CA CYS A 99 -6.04 3.10 32.29
C CYS A 99 -5.48 2.86 33.71
N ASP A 100 -4.16 2.79 33.85
CA ASP A 100 -3.49 2.63 35.16
C ASP A 100 -3.72 3.77 36.16
N SER A 101 -4.22 4.91 35.70
CA SER A 101 -4.57 6.03 36.57
C SER A 101 -5.73 6.82 35.99
N PRO A 102 -6.77 7.13 36.79
CA PRO A 102 -6.96 6.75 38.20
C PRO A 102 -7.48 5.30 38.38
N ASP A 103 -7.18 4.64 39.50
CA ASP A 103 -7.62 3.25 39.79
C ASP A 103 -9.16 3.04 39.84
N SER A 104 -9.93 4.13 39.89
CA SER A 104 -11.38 4.10 40.03
C SER A 104 -12.05 5.05 39.04
N TYR A 105 -12.99 4.49 38.29
CA TYR A 105 -13.73 5.17 37.24
C TYR A 105 -15.23 5.26 37.59
N PRO A 106 -15.85 6.45 37.60
CA PRO A 106 -17.27 6.60 37.91
C PRO A 106 -18.14 6.21 36.71
N VAL A 107 -19.08 5.29 36.93
CA VAL A 107 -20.07 4.82 35.96
C VAL A 107 -21.45 5.25 36.44
N VAL A 108 -22.11 6.17 35.73
CA VAL A 108 -23.43 6.69 36.13
C VAL A 108 -24.53 5.89 35.43
N LEU A 109 -25.48 5.38 36.22
CA LEU A 109 -26.66 4.66 35.75
C LEU A 109 -27.90 5.51 36.02
N HIS A 110 -28.75 5.69 35.00
CA HIS A 110 -30.04 6.38 35.14
C HIS A 110 -31.19 5.38 35.05
N THR A 111 -32.00 5.26 36.10
CA THR A 111 -33.13 4.33 36.11
C THR A 111 -34.32 4.88 35.33
N THR A 112 -34.94 4.06 34.50
CA THR A 112 -36.04 4.44 33.60
C THR A 112 -37.35 3.72 33.92
N SER A 113 -37.30 2.47 34.40
CA SER A 113 -38.49 1.70 34.73
C SER A 113 -38.28 0.82 35.97
N TYR A 114 -39.31 0.10 36.41
CA TYR A 114 -39.25 -0.80 37.56
C TYR A 114 -38.90 -2.24 37.13
N GLY A 115 -38.04 -2.92 37.90
CA GLY A 115 -37.66 -4.31 37.63
C GLY A 115 -36.27 -4.66 38.18
N HIS A 116 -35.74 -5.79 37.72
CA HIS A 116 -34.38 -6.24 38.02
C HIS A 116 -33.59 -6.28 36.70
N ALA A 117 -32.36 -5.79 36.73
CA ALA A 117 -31.41 -5.84 35.63
C ALA A 117 -30.00 -6.02 36.19
N THR A 118 -29.13 -6.65 35.42
CA THR A 118 -27.72 -6.86 35.78
C THR A 118 -26.84 -6.05 34.85
N LEU A 119 -25.96 -5.23 35.41
CA LEU A 119 -24.98 -4.46 34.65
C LEU A 119 -23.73 -5.34 34.42
N ILE A 120 -23.50 -5.70 33.17
CA ILE A 120 -22.36 -6.52 32.72
C ILE A 120 -21.30 -5.60 32.13
N VAL A 121 -20.04 -5.85 32.50
CA VAL A 121 -18.87 -5.12 32.03
C VAL A 121 -18.15 -5.98 31.00
N HIS A 122 -18.05 -5.49 29.77
CA HIS A 122 -17.35 -6.17 28.67
C HIS A 122 -16.06 -5.42 28.34
N THR A 123 -14.95 -6.15 28.30
CA THR A 123 -13.75 -5.73 27.58
C THR A 123 -13.88 -6.15 26.11
N ASP A 124 -13.20 -5.47 25.20
CA ASP A 124 -13.18 -5.87 23.79
C ASP A 124 -12.71 -7.34 23.68
N PRO A 125 -13.47 -8.21 22.98
CA PRO A 125 -13.13 -9.63 22.92
C PRO A 125 -11.80 -9.83 22.16
N PRO A 126 -10.91 -10.71 22.63
CA PRO A 126 -9.66 -10.98 21.93
C PRO A 126 -9.92 -11.68 20.60
N THR A 127 -9.36 -11.17 19.51
CA THR A 127 -9.42 -11.82 18.20
C THR A 127 -8.43 -12.99 18.17
N VAL A 128 -8.95 -14.21 18.16
CA VAL A 128 -8.12 -15.43 18.05
C VAL A 128 -8.05 -15.85 16.58
N SER A 129 -6.86 -15.81 15.99
CA SER A 129 -6.61 -16.32 14.63
C SER A 129 -5.75 -17.57 14.68
N VAL A 130 -6.27 -18.67 14.11
CA VAL A 130 -5.58 -19.97 14.10
C VAL A 130 -5.20 -20.30 12.66
N MET A 131 -3.90 -20.53 12.42
CA MET A 131 -3.40 -20.93 11.11
C MET A 131 -3.35 -22.45 10.96
N LYS A 132 -3.59 -22.98 9.76
CA LYS A 132 -3.51 -24.43 9.48
C LYS A 132 -2.10 -24.97 9.61
N LYS A 133 -1.10 -24.28 9.02
CA LYS A 133 0.31 -24.69 9.04
C LYS A 133 1.24 -23.47 9.06
N GLU A 134 2.23 -23.49 9.95
CA GLU A 134 3.27 -22.46 10.04
C GLU A 134 4.10 -22.35 8.75
N ALA A 135 4.43 -23.48 8.13
CA ALA A 135 5.21 -23.52 6.88
C ALA A 135 4.55 -22.73 5.72
N ILE A 136 3.22 -22.64 5.68
CA ILE A 136 2.51 -21.86 4.66
C ILE A 136 2.70 -20.36 4.90
N THR A 137 2.68 -19.92 6.16
CA THR A 137 2.96 -18.53 6.55
C THR A 137 4.39 -18.15 6.19
N ILE A 138 5.38 -19.00 6.52
CA ILE A 138 6.78 -18.76 6.13
C ILE A 138 6.92 -18.66 4.61
N THR A 139 6.26 -19.55 3.86
CA THR A 139 6.27 -19.50 2.39
C THR A 139 5.65 -18.20 1.87
N ALA A 140 4.54 -17.76 2.46
CA ALA A 140 3.91 -16.50 2.13
C ALA A 140 4.83 -15.30 2.41
N ASP A 141 5.55 -15.29 3.53
CA ASP A 141 6.50 -14.23 3.86
C ASP A 141 7.69 -14.20 2.89
N VAL A 142 8.21 -15.36 2.51
CA VAL A 142 9.27 -15.48 1.48
C VAL A 142 8.78 -14.93 0.14
N LEU A 143 7.59 -15.33 -0.32
CA LEU A 143 6.97 -14.78 -1.53
C LEU A 143 6.77 -13.27 -1.42
N GLY A 144 6.43 -12.81 -0.21
CA GLY A 144 6.30 -11.42 0.15
C GLY A 144 7.56 -10.61 -0.18
N TRP A 145 8.69 -11.06 0.32
CA TRP A 145 9.98 -10.41 0.04
C TRP A 145 10.40 -10.57 -1.41
N LEU A 146 10.15 -11.72 -2.05
CA LEU A 146 10.50 -11.93 -3.46
C LEU A 146 9.78 -10.96 -4.39
N TYR A 147 8.49 -10.69 -4.18
CA TYR A 147 7.78 -9.72 -5.01
C TYR A 147 8.26 -8.30 -4.74
N THR A 148 8.51 -7.94 -3.47
CA THR A 148 9.05 -6.62 -3.10
C THR A 148 10.35 -6.36 -3.83
N ILE A 149 11.26 -7.33 -3.84
CA ILE A 149 12.54 -7.27 -4.56
C ILE A 149 12.33 -7.12 -6.07
N ALA A 150 11.44 -7.93 -6.65
CA ALA A 150 11.17 -7.90 -8.08
C ALA A 150 10.70 -6.49 -8.52
N TRP A 151 9.78 -5.90 -7.77
CA TRP A 151 9.31 -4.54 -8.03
C TRP A 151 10.36 -3.47 -7.72
N ASP A 152 11.11 -3.58 -6.63
CA ASP A 152 12.12 -2.59 -6.24
C ASP A 152 13.27 -2.50 -7.25
N ILE A 153 13.80 -3.65 -7.69
CA ILE A 153 14.85 -3.68 -8.72
C ILE A 153 14.38 -3.03 -10.02
N SER A 154 13.08 -3.06 -10.32
CA SER A 154 12.52 -2.48 -11.54
C SER A 154 12.69 -0.95 -11.65
N PHE A 155 12.91 -0.23 -10.53
CA PHE A 155 13.16 1.21 -10.53
C PHE A 155 14.58 1.60 -10.93
N LEU A 156 15.56 0.73 -10.65
CA LEU A 156 16.98 1.02 -10.81
C LEU A 156 17.41 1.32 -12.26
N PRO A 157 16.97 0.57 -13.29
CA PRO A 157 17.42 0.80 -14.66
C PRO A 157 17.24 2.25 -15.12
N GLN A 158 16.10 2.87 -14.78
CA GLN A 158 15.84 4.26 -15.17
C GLN A 158 16.73 5.25 -14.42
N ILE A 159 16.89 5.06 -13.11
CA ILE A 159 17.75 5.90 -12.26
C ILE A 159 19.19 5.86 -12.76
N VAL A 160 19.70 4.64 -13.02
CA VAL A 160 21.07 4.44 -13.51
C VAL A 160 21.23 5.02 -14.92
N ARG A 161 20.25 4.85 -15.81
CA ARG A 161 20.28 5.41 -17.17
C ARG A 161 20.35 6.95 -17.15
N ASN A 162 19.54 7.59 -16.32
CA ASN A 162 19.57 9.04 -16.12
C ASN A 162 20.93 9.50 -15.58
N TRP A 163 21.47 8.79 -14.58
CA TRP A 163 22.76 9.11 -13.97
C TRP A 163 23.93 8.98 -14.94
N ARG A 164 23.94 7.94 -15.79
CA ARG A 164 24.98 7.72 -16.80
C ARG A 164 24.92 8.75 -17.94
N ARG A 165 23.71 9.07 -18.42
CA ARG A 165 23.53 10.01 -19.54
C ARG A 165 23.58 11.48 -19.11
N LYS A 166 23.47 11.76 -17.81
CA LYS A 166 23.30 13.11 -17.25
C LYS A 166 22.19 13.90 -17.95
N SER A 167 21.16 13.19 -18.38
CA SER A 167 20.02 13.71 -19.12
C SER A 167 18.78 12.89 -18.84
N VAL A 168 17.63 13.56 -18.75
CA VAL A 168 16.31 12.96 -18.59
C VAL A 168 15.44 13.16 -19.84
N MET A 169 16.05 13.42 -21.00
CA MET A 169 15.33 13.50 -22.27
C MET A 169 14.67 12.15 -22.59
N GLY A 170 13.39 12.18 -22.94
CA GLY A 170 12.57 10.98 -23.19
C GLY A 170 11.95 10.36 -21.93
N LEU A 171 12.26 10.87 -20.73
CA LEU A 171 11.57 10.48 -19.50
C LEU A 171 10.24 11.24 -19.38
N SER A 172 9.12 10.53 -19.29
CA SER A 172 7.82 11.16 -19.09
C SER A 172 7.73 11.80 -17.71
N LEU A 173 7.56 13.12 -17.65
CA LEU A 173 7.37 13.83 -16.37
C LEU A 173 6.03 13.47 -15.73
N ASP A 174 4.99 13.22 -16.55
CA ASP A 174 3.68 12.75 -16.08
C ASP A 174 3.81 11.43 -15.32
N PHE A 175 4.64 10.50 -15.83
CA PHE A 175 4.88 9.22 -15.17
C PHE A 175 5.51 9.41 -13.78
N ILE A 176 6.45 10.35 -13.63
CA ILE A 176 7.08 10.66 -12.35
C ILE A 176 6.06 11.32 -11.39
N THR A 177 5.28 12.29 -11.87
CA THR A 177 4.25 12.97 -11.09
C THR A 177 3.21 12.00 -10.54
N PHE A 178 2.70 11.10 -11.39
CA PHE A 178 1.78 10.08 -10.95
C PHE A 178 2.44 9.07 -10.00
N ASN A 179 3.69 8.67 -10.24
CA ASN A 179 4.40 7.77 -9.35
C ASN A 179 4.59 8.34 -7.94
N VAL A 180 5.03 9.60 -7.81
CA VAL A 180 5.27 10.17 -6.48
C VAL A 180 3.97 10.25 -5.69
N LEU A 181 2.88 10.67 -6.32
CA LEU A 181 1.58 10.75 -5.67
C LEU A 181 1.10 9.35 -5.27
N GLY A 182 1.08 8.41 -6.22
CA GLY A 182 0.58 7.06 -5.98
C GLY A 182 1.38 6.31 -4.92
N PHE A 183 2.71 6.28 -5.03
CA PHE A 183 3.55 5.58 -4.04
C PHE A 183 3.53 6.24 -2.67
N SER A 184 3.38 7.57 -2.58
CA SER A 184 3.20 8.23 -1.28
C SER A 184 1.88 7.82 -0.62
N CYS A 185 0.78 7.84 -1.38
CA CYS A 185 -0.52 7.37 -0.88
C CYS A 185 -0.45 5.90 -0.41
N TYR A 186 0.20 5.04 -1.18
CA TYR A 186 0.37 3.63 -0.82
C TYR A 186 1.27 3.43 0.41
N PHE A 187 2.34 4.23 0.55
CA PHE A 187 3.19 4.21 1.73
C PHE A 187 2.40 4.57 2.99
N PHE A 188 1.66 5.68 2.98
CA PHE A 188 0.85 6.09 4.13
C PHE A 188 -0.27 5.10 4.47
N PHE A 189 -0.89 4.48 3.45
CA PHE A 189 -1.86 3.40 3.65
C PHE A 189 -1.26 2.21 4.41
N ASN A 190 -0.17 1.63 3.91
CA ASN A 190 0.43 0.45 4.55
C ASN A 190 1.04 0.78 5.91
N MET A 191 1.71 1.92 6.04
CA MET A 191 2.29 2.38 7.30
C MET A 191 1.20 2.59 8.36
N GLY A 192 0.10 3.25 7.99
CA GLY A 192 -1.00 3.54 8.90
C GLY A 192 -1.71 2.28 9.38
N LEU A 193 -2.02 1.34 8.49
CA LEU A 193 -2.65 0.07 8.85
C LEU A 193 -1.73 -0.86 9.65
N LEU A 194 -0.41 -0.85 9.38
CA LEU A 194 0.52 -1.77 10.05
C LEU A 194 0.99 -1.29 11.42
N TRP A 195 1.15 0.02 11.63
CA TRP A 195 1.83 0.54 12.83
C TRP A 195 0.98 1.42 13.74
N ILE A 196 -0.22 1.85 13.35
CA ILE A 196 -1.05 2.73 14.19
C ILE A 196 -2.14 1.89 14.88
N PRO A 197 -2.07 1.66 16.22
CA PRO A 197 -3.02 0.80 16.93
C PRO A 197 -4.47 1.28 16.77
N SER A 198 -4.71 2.59 16.90
CA SER A 198 -6.06 3.16 16.76
C SER A 198 -6.70 2.93 15.39
N ILE A 199 -5.90 2.75 14.33
CA ILE A 199 -6.39 2.42 12.98
C ILE A 199 -6.63 0.91 12.85
N GLN A 200 -5.79 0.10 13.50
CA GLN A 200 -6.00 -1.35 13.56
C GLN A 200 -7.29 -1.68 14.28
N ASP A 201 -7.59 -1.01 15.39
CA ASP A 201 -8.84 -1.18 16.13
C ASP A 201 -10.04 -0.87 15.22
N GLN A 202 -10.01 0.26 14.51
CA GLN A 202 -11.06 0.62 13.54
C GLN A 202 -11.20 -0.41 12.40
N TYR A 203 -10.08 -0.98 11.94
CA TYR A 203 -10.08 -2.01 10.93
C TYR A 203 -10.71 -3.31 11.44
N PHE A 204 -10.33 -3.78 12.63
CA PHE A 204 -10.86 -5.01 13.23
C PHE A 204 -12.31 -4.86 13.68
N GLN A 205 -12.74 -3.68 14.12
CA GLN A 205 -14.16 -3.39 14.37
C GLN A 205 -15.00 -3.58 13.09
N ARG A 206 -14.46 -3.22 11.93
CA ARG A 206 -15.14 -3.37 10.63
C ARG A 206 -15.03 -4.79 10.07
N HIS A 207 -13.92 -5.46 10.33
CA HIS A 207 -13.60 -6.79 9.82
C HIS A 207 -13.14 -7.73 10.96
N PRO A 208 -14.06 -8.15 11.87
CA PRO A 208 -13.69 -8.81 13.13
C PRO A 208 -13.12 -10.22 12.96
N LEU A 209 -13.41 -10.89 11.84
CA LEU A 209 -12.99 -12.27 11.57
C LEU A 209 -11.93 -12.35 10.47
N THR A 210 -11.24 -11.24 10.19
CA THR A 210 -10.27 -11.19 9.09
C THR A 210 -8.85 -11.00 9.55
N VAL A 211 -7.92 -11.65 8.85
CA VAL A 211 -6.48 -11.42 9.06
C VAL A 211 -5.98 -10.21 8.29
N LEU A 212 -5.14 -9.40 8.94
CA LEU A 212 -4.49 -8.26 8.29
C LEU A 212 -3.51 -8.75 7.21
N HIS A 213 -3.76 -8.36 5.96
CA HIS A 213 -2.95 -8.75 4.80
C HIS A 213 -1.73 -7.86 4.58
N VAL A 214 -1.77 -6.62 5.08
CA VAL A 214 -0.65 -5.69 5.04
C VAL A 214 0.48 -6.23 5.91
N ARG A 215 1.67 -6.38 5.32
CA ARG A 215 2.87 -6.89 6.00
C ARG A 215 4.01 -5.88 5.90
N LEU A 216 5.10 -6.14 6.64
CA LEU A 216 6.26 -5.26 6.67
C LEU A 216 6.86 -5.03 5.26
N ASN A 217 6.90 -6.07 4.43
CA ASN A 217 7.43 -5.99 3.08
C ASN A 217 6.60 -5.07 2.15
N ASP A 218 5.29 -4.89 2.41
CA ASP A 218 4.45 -3.91 1.70
C ASP A 218 4.85 -2.47 2.02
N VAL A 219 5.13 -2.18 3.31
CA VAL A 219 5.60 -0.86 3.76
C VAL A 219 6.98 -0.54 3.18
N ILE A 220 7.90 -1.50 3.24
CA ILE A 220 9.26 -1.34 2.71
C ILE A 220 9.25 -1.12 1.19
N PHE A 221 8.46 -1.90 0.46
CA PHE A 221 8.26 -1.71 -0.99
C PHE A 221 7.78 -0.28 -1.29
N ALA A 222 6.73 0.18 -0.60
CA ALA A 222 6.18 1.50 -0.84
C ALA A 222 7.16 2.63 -0.50
N LEU A 223 7.89 2.51 0.61
CA LEU A 223 8.90 3.47 1.03
C LEU A 223 10.07 3.53 0.03
N TYR A 224 10.58 2.38 -0.40
CA TYR A 224 11.66 2.30 -1.38
C TYR A 224 11.24 2.92 -2.72
N ALA A 225 10.00 2.67 -3.15
CA ALA A 225 9.46 3.28 -4.36
C ALA A 225 9.37 4.82 -4.24
N VAL A 226 8.90 5.37 -3.11
CA VAL A 226 8.89 6.82 -2.86
C VAL A 226 10.32 7.38 -2.94
N PHE A 227 11.29 6.73 -2.29
CA PHE A 227 12.69 7.14 -2.32
C PHE A 227 13.27 7.14 -3.75
N CYS A 228 13.06 6.07 -4.51
CA CYS A 228 13.51 5.94 -5.89
C CYS A 228 12.89 7.00 -6.81
N VAL A 229 11.61 7.31 -6.63
CA VAL A 229 10.94 8.38 -7.39
C VAL A 229 11.45 9.75 -6.96
N GLY A 230 11.75 9.96 -5.67
CA GLY A 230 12.43 11.16 -5.17
C GLY A 230 13.78 11.39 -5.85
N ILE A 231 14.60 10.34 -6.01
CA ILE A 231 15.84 10.41 -6.78
C ILE A 231 15.55 10.82 -8.23
N GLN A 232 14.54 10.24 -8.88
CA GLN A 232 14.19 10.61 -10.26
C GLN A 232 13.74 12.07 -10.37
N ILE A 233 13.00 12.60 -9.40
CA ILE A 233 12.63 14.02 -9.33
C ILE A 233 13.88 14.90 -9.24
N ILE A 234 14.82 14.56 -8.36
CA ILE A 234 16.10 15.26 -8.23
C ILE A 234 16.88 15.22 -9.56
N GLN A 235 16.98 14.05 -10.19
CA GLN A 235 17.62 13.90 -11.49
C GLN A 235 16.94 14.76 -12.55
N CYS A 236 15.61 14.84 -12.53
CA CYS A 236 14.91 15.76 -13.40
C CYS A 236 15.37 17.20 -13.12
N ILE A 237 15.42 17.66 -11.86
CA ILE A 237 15.79 19.07 -11.54
C ILE A 237 17.18 19.42 -12.05
N PHE A 238 18.17 18.53 -11.87
CA PHE A 238 19.57 18.85 -12.17
C PHE A 238 20.06 18.46 -13.57
N TYR A 239 19.44 17.49 -14.24
CA TYR A 239 19.94 17.00 -15.53
C TYR A 239 19.25 17.66 -16.72
N LYS A 240 19.91 17.58 -17.88
CA LYS A 240 19.40 18.17 -19.13
C LYS A 240 18.03 17.60 -19.48
N ARG A 241 17.02 18.48 -19.54
CA ARG A 241 15.64 18.22 -20.00
C ARG A 241 15.43 18.71 -21.43
N GLY A 242 14.44 18.14 -22.13
CA GLY A 242 14.01 18.66 -23.41
C GLY A 242 13.29 20.02 -23.26
N PRO A 243 13.45 20.98 -24.19
CA PRO A 243 12.87 22.32 -24.06
C PRO A 243 11.33 22.35 -24.00
N LYS A 244 10.68 21.36 -24.64
CA LYS A 244 9.21 21.17 -24.61
C LYS A 244 8.74 20.14 -23.57
N GLN A 245 9.66 19.54 -22.81
CA GLN A 245 9.35 18.47 -21.85
C GLN A 245 8.77 19.08 -20.57
N ARG A 246 7.45 19.05 -20.44
CA ARG A 246 6.68 19.57 -19.30
C ARG A 246 5.63 18.55 -18.88
N VAL A 247 5.11 18.70 -17.66
CA VAL A 247 3.96 17.92 -17.20
C VAL A 247 2.75 18.32 -18.03
N SER A 248 2.00 17.34 -18.55
CA SER A 248 0.82 17.59 -19.36
C SER A 248 -0.30 18.21 -18.53
N ILE A 249 -1.14 19.04 -19.16
CA ILE A 249 -2.30 19.65 -18.51
C ILE A 249 -3.25 18.60 -17.92
N PRO A 250 -3.59 17.49 -18.62
CA PRO A 250 -4.41 16.43 -18.03
C PRO A 250 -3.77 15.82 -16.78
N CYS A 251 -2.46 15.55 -16.80
CA CYS A 251 -1.76 15.03 -15.63
C CYS A 251 -1.80 16.00 -14.45
N MET A 252 -1.60 17.31 -14.70
CA MET A 252 -1.71 18.33 -13.67
C MET A 252 -3.12 18.40 -13.09
N ILE A 253 -4.17 18.44 -13.91
CA ILE A 253 -5.56 18.47 -13.45
C ILE A 253 -5.88 17.23 -12.60
N ILE A 254 -5.60 16.03 -13.11
CA ILE A 254 -5.89 14.78 -12.39
C ILE A 254 -5.14 14.74 -11.06
N SER A 255 -3.84 15.04 -11.06
CA SER A 255 -3.03 15.01 -9.83
C SER A 255 -3.51 16.06 -8.82
N SER A 256 -3.94 17.24 -9.30
CA SER A 256 -4.43 18.32 -8.44
C SER A 256 -5.78 17.97 -7.82
N LEU A 257 -6.69 17.35 -8.58
CA LEU A 257 -7.98 16.88 -8.06
C LEU A 257 -7.81 15.76 -7.03
N LEU A 258 -6.90 14.81 -7.29
CA LEU A 258 -6.59 13.74 -6.34
C LEU A 258 -5.98 14.32 -5.06
N LEU A 259 -5.03 15.25 -5.16
CA LEU A 259 -4.46 15.93 -3.99
C LEU A 259 -5.50 16.76 -3.22
N LEU A 260 -6.39 17.47 -3.93
CA LEU A 260 -7.49 18.19 -3.31
C LEU A 260 -8.40 17.25 -2.51
N SER A 261 -8.70 16.07 -3.05
CA SER A 261 -9.49 15.05 -2.33
C SER A 261 -8.81 14.59 -1.04
N VAL A 262 -7.47 14.45 -1.04
CA VAL A 262 -6.70 14.12 0.18
C VAL A 262 -6.84 15.22 1.22
N VAL A 263 -6.71 16.48 0.82
CA VAL A 263 -6.88 17.63 1.73
C VAL A 263 -8.30 17.68 2.30
N ILE A 264 -9.32 17.42 1.48
CA ILE A 264 -10.72 17.36 1.94
C ILE A 264 -10.88 16.27 3.01
N TRP A 265 -10.37 15.06 2.78
CA TRP A 265 -10.44 13.99 3.77
C TRP A 265 -9.71 14.33 5.07
N LEU A 266 -8.53 14.97 4.99
CA LEU A 266 -7.79 15.40 6.19
C LEU A 266 -8.56 16.42 7.04
N ILE A 267 -9.43 17.22 6.42
CA ILE A 267 -10.32 18.15 7.13
C ILE A 267 -11.57 17.44 7.66
N LEU A 268 -12.15 16.52 6.89
CA LEU A 268 -13.41 15.86 7.22
C LEU A 268 -13.28 14.80 8.32
N VAL A 269 -12.23 13.97 8.31
CA VAL A 269 -12.05 12.91 9.32
C VAL A 269 -12.09 13.43 10.76
N PRO A 270 -11.37 14.51 11.14
CA PRO A 270 -11.44 15.03 12.50
C PRO A 270 -12.71 15.83 12.80
N THR A 271 -13.53 16.17 11.80
CA THR A 271 -14.71 17.05 11.98
C THR A 271 -16.06 16.35 11.86
N VAL A 272 -16.08 15.11 11.36
CA VAL A 272 -17.30 14.34 11.12
C VAL A 272 -17.21 13.01 11.85
N ASP A 273 -18.02 12.83 12.90
CA ASP A 273 -17.98 11.65 13.79
C ASP A 273 -18.14 10.29 13.09
N LYS A 274 -18.77 10.28 11.90
CA LYS A 274 -18.97 9.04 11.12
C LYS A 274 -17.80 8.66 10.21
N LEU A 275 -16.81 9.55 10.05
CA LEU A 275 -15.66 9.30 9.18
C LEU A 275 -14.46 8.85 10.02
N LEU A 276 -13.97 7.65 9.74
CA LEU A 276 -12.85 7.07 10.46
C LEU A 276 -11.53 7.27 9.72
N TRP A 277 -10.41 7.19 10.44
CA TRP A 277 -9.07 7.27 9.84
C TRP A 277 -8.82 6.10 8.88
N VAL A 278 -9.38 4.92 9.17
CA VAL A 278 -9.31 3.76 8.26
C VAL A 278 -9.99 4.06 6.90
N ASP A 279 -11.06 4.85 6.86
CA ASP A 279 -11.74 5.25 5.61
C ASP A 279 -10.84 6.13 4.74
N PHE A 280 -10.16 7.08 5.37
CA PHE A 280 -9.18 7.92 4.69
C PHE A 280 -8.01 7.10 4.13
N LEU A 281 -7.49 6.13 4.89
CA LEU A 281 -6.44 5.26 4.38
C LEU A 281 -6.92 4.43 3.18
N TYR A 282 -8.12 3.85 3.23
CA TYR A 282 -8.70 3.18 2.07
C TYR A 282 -8.82 4.10 0.87
N TRP A 283 -9.18 5.38 1.07
CA TRP A 283 -9.18 6.38 0.01
C TRP A 283 -7.80 6.58 -0.62
N LEU A 284 -6.74 6.71 0.20
CA LEU A 284 -5.35 6.77 -0.31
C LEU A 284 -4.98 5.52 -1.13
N SER A 285 -5.44 4.36 -0.67
CA SER A 285 -5.27 3.08 -1.36
C SER A 285 -5.92 3.09 -2.76
N TYR A 286 -7.14 3.63 -2.88
CA TYR A 286 -7.83 3.77 -4.16
C TYR A 286 -7.14 4.77 -5.10
N ILE A 287 -6.60 5.88 -4.58
CA ILE A 287 -5.79 6.82 -5.37
C ILE A 287 -4.62 6.09 -6.02
N LYS A 288 -3.90 5.23 -5.27
CA LYS A 288 -2.80 4.42 -5.81
C LYS A 288 -3.26 3.51 -6.94
N LEU A 289 -4.40 2.84 -6.79
CA LEU A 289 -4.95 1.94 -7.83
C LEU A 289 -5.31 2.70 -9.11
N VAL A 290 -6.06 3.81 -8.98
CA VAL A 290 -6.46 4.65 -10.11
C VAL A 290 -5.24 5.17 -10.87
N ILE A 291 -4.25 5.69 -10.14
CA ILE A 291 -2.99 6.16 -10.73
C ILE A 291 -2.29 5.03 -11.49
N THR A 292 -2.26 3.83 -10.93
CA THR A 292 -1.60 2.67 -11.55
C THR A 292 -2.28 2.30 -12.88
N ALA A 293 -3.61 2.26 -12.92
CA ALA A 293 -4.37 2.02 -14.15
C ALA A 293 -4.14 3.12 -15.21
N ILE A 294 -4.15 4.40 -14.79
CA ILE A 294 -3.90 5.54 -15.69
C ILE A 294 -2.50 5.44 -16.30
N LYS A 295 -1.49 5.03 -15.53
CA LYS A 295 -0.09 5.01 -16.00
C LYS A 295 0.20 3.97 -17.09
N TYR A 296 -0.42 2.79 -17.02
CA TYR A 296 -0.16 1.75 -18.02
C TYR A 296 -0.84 2.04 -19.36
N THR A 297 -1.97 2.75 -19.35
CA THR A 297 -2.82 2.98 -20.52
C THR A 297 -2.12 3.77 -21.65
N PRO A 298 -1.42 4.90 -21.40
CA PRO A 298 -0.70 5.62 -22.44
C PRO A 298 0.37 4.79 -23.13
N GLN A 299 1.08 3.94 -22.39
CA GLN A 299 2.11 3.08 -22.96
C GLN A 299 1.47 2.03 -23.88
N LEU A 300 0.39 1.39 -23.41
CA LEU A 300 -0.34 0.40 -24.20
C LEU A 300 -0.87 1.00 -25.52
N TYR A 301 -1.43 2.21 -25.44
CA TYR A 301 -1.93 2.94 -26.61
C TYR A 301 -0.81 3.40 -27.55
N THR A 302 0.31 3.87 -27.01
CA THR A 302 1.45 4.32 -27.81
C THR A 302 2.08 3.16 -28.56
N ASN A 303 2.25 2.00 -27.92
CA ASN A 303 2.71 0.78 -28.59
C ASN A 303 1.76 0.38 -29.74
N TYR A 304 0.44 0.48 -29.52
CA TYR A 304 -0.55 0.23 -30.56
C TYR A 304 -0.43 1.20 -31.74
N LYS A 305 -0.31 2.50 -31.46
CA LYS A 305 -0.21 3.54 -32.49
C LYS A 305 1.11 3.47 -33.26
N LEU A 306 2.22 3.18 -32.59
CA LEU A 306 3.54 3.09 -33.18
C LEU A 306 3.82 1.73 -33.84
N ARG A 307 2.95 0.73 -33.62
CA ARG A 307 3.15 -0.66 -34.08
C ARG A 307 4.54 -1.20 -33.73
N SER A 308 5.09 -0.74 -32.61
CA SER A 308 6.43 -1.06 -32.14
C SER A 308 6.47 -0.92 -30.63
N THR A 309 7.26 -1.78 -29.99
CA THR A 309 7.57 -1.71 -28.56
C THR A 309 8.99 -1.20 -28.29
N ASP A 310 9.68 -0.73 -29.34
CA ASP A 310 11.03 -0.18 -29.20
C ASP A 310 11.02 1.12 -28.40
N GLY A 311 11.92 1.23 -27.43
CA GLY A 311 12.09 2.45 -26.62
C GLY A 311 12.13 2.21 -25.10
N TRP A 312 11.74 1.02 -24.63
CA TRP A 312 11.82 0.65 -23.21
C TRP A 312 12.17 -0.82 -23.01
N SER A 313 12.64 -1.15 -21.81
CA SER A 313 13.19 -2.49 -21.50
C SER A 313 12.08 -3.47 -21.15
N ILE A 314 11.96 -4.57 -21.90
CA ILE A 314 11.03 -5.67 -21.60
C ILE A 314 11.28 -6.31 -20.23
N TRP A 315 12.50 -6.21 -19.69
CA TRP A 315 12.82 -6.70 -18.35
C TRP A 315 12.00 -6.04 -17.25
N GLN A 316 11.62 -4.78 -17.44
CA GLN A 316 10.76 -4.08 -16.47
C GLN A 316 9.35 -4.69 -16.44
N VAL A 317 8.82 -5.08 -17.60
CA VAL A 317 7.53 -5.78 -17.76
C VAL A 317 7.56 -7.14 -17.06
N ILE A 318 8.65 -7.90 -17.27
CA ILE A 318 8.81 -9.22 -16.68
C ILE A 318 8.88 -9.13 -15.15
N LEU A 319 9.67 -8.18 -14.62
CA LEU A 319 9.79 -7.97 -13.17
C LEU A 319 8.46 -7.49 -12.56
N ASP A 320 7.72 -6.63 -13.25
CA ASP A 320 6.41 -6.16 -12.80
C ASP A 320 5.38 -7.30 -12.77
N PHE A 321 5.28 -8.09 -13.85
CA PHE A 321 4.43 -9.28 -13.90
C PHE A 321 4.78 -10.29 -12.79
N THR A 322 6.07 -10.51 -12.56
CA THR A 322 6.56 -11.41 -11.52
C THR A 322 6.17 -10.90 -10.14
N GLY A 323 6.37 -9.60 -9.87
CA GLY A 323 5.95 -8.97 -8.63
C GLY A 323 4.45 -9.06 -8.39
N GLY A 324 3.64 -8.75 -9.40
CA GLY A 324 2.18 -8.87 -9.32
C GLY A 324 1.71 -10.30 -9.03
N SER A 325 2.30 -11.28 -9.71
CA SER A 325 1.96 -12.70 -9.54
C SER A 325 2.32 -13.22 -8.15
N LEU A 326 3.53 -12.93 -7.67
CA LEU A 326 4.01 -13.37 -6.36
C LEU A 326 3.25 -12.67 -5.22
N SER A 327 2.89 -11.40 -5.38
CA SER A 327 2.09 -10.65 -4.42
C SER A 327 0.68 -11.24 -4.26
N LEU A 328 0.01 -11.59 -5.36
CA LEU A 328 -1.28 -12.28 -5.30
C LEU A 328 -1.14 -13.67 -4.69
N LEU A 329 -0.09 -14.42 -5.04
CA LEU A 329 0.15 -15.74 -4.49
C LEU A 329 0.34 -15.70 -2.96
N GLN A 330 1.07 -14.70 -2.44
CA GLN A 330 1.17 -14.47 -1.00
C GLN A 330 -0.22 -14.29 -0.37
N MET A 331 -1.04 -13.38 -0.92
CA MET A 331 -2.37 -13.09 -0.37
C MET A 331 -3.25 -14.35 -0.34
N PHE A 332 -3.30 -15.10 -1.44
CA PHE A 332 -4.13 -16.31 -1.52
C PHE A 332 -3.63 -17.44 -0.60
N LEU A 333 -2.31 -17.57 -0.40
CA LEU A 333 -1.77 -18.56 0.53
C LEU A 333 -2.13 -18.22 1.98
N LEU A 334 -2.05 -16.95 2.38
CA LEU A 334 -2.48 -16.51 3.71
C LEU A 334 -3.97 -16.76 3.93
N ALA A 335 -4.82 -16.32 2.99
CA ALA A 335 -6.26 -16.55 3.04
C ALA A 335 -6.60 -18.05 3.17
N ALA A 336 -5.94 -18.91 2.39
CA ALA A 336 -6.13 -20.36 2.47
C ALA A 336 -5.67 -20.96 3.81
N ASN A 337 -4.58 -20.42 4.39
CA ASN A 337 -4.01 -20.91 5.65
C ASN A 337 -4.89 -20.59 6.87
N TYR A 338 -5.58 -19.44 6.84
CA TYR A 338 -6.49 -18.99 7.91
C TYR A 338 -7.96 -19.32 7.63
N ASP A 339 -8.27 -19.99 6.51
CA ASP A 339 -9.63 -20.26 6.05
C ASP A 339 -10.50 -19.00 5.85
N ASP A 340 -9.83 -17.90 5.51
CA ASP A 340 -10.40 -16.57 5.45
C ASP A 340 -10.21 -15.98 4.06
N TRP A 341 -11.07 -16.38 3.13
CA TRP A 341 -11.04 -15.88 1.74
C TRP A 341 -11.55 -14.44 1.60
N LYS A 342 -12.34 -13.97 2.58
CA LYS A 342 -12.91 -12.62 2.54
C LYS A 342 -11.87 -11.55 2.81
N SER A 343 -10.85 -11.85 3.62
CA SER A 343 -9.76 -10.92 3.90
C SER A 343 -8.91 -10.55 2.69
N VAL A 344 -8.89 -11.35 1.63
CA VAL A 344 -8.26 -10.97 0.36
C VAL A 344 -8.83 -9.65 -0.18
N LEU A 345 -10.11 -9.38 0.06
CA LEU A 345 -10.79 -8.15 -0.36
C LEU A 345 -10.57 -6.97 0.60
N THR A 346 -10.02 -7.22 1.78
CA THR A 346 -9.75 -6.17 2.79
C THR A 346 -8.46 -5.42 2.54
N ASP A 347 -7.57 -5.94 1.67
CA ASP A 347 -6.49 -5.16 1.06
C ASP A 347 -6.76 -4.99 -0.44
N PRO A 348 -7.70 -4.11 -0.81
CA PRO A 348 -8.10 -3.92 -2.20
C PRO A 348 -6.95 -3.41 -3.06
N THR A 349 -5.97 -2.72 -2.46
CA THR A 349 -4.85 -2.16 -3.20
C THR A 349 -3.83 -3.21 -3.57
N LYS A 350 -3.41 -4.08 -2.65
CA LYS A 350 -2.48 -5.16 -3.00
C LYS A 350 -3.08 -6.11 -4.03
N LEU A 351 -4.36 -6.49 -3.84
CA LEU A 351 -5.11 -7.28 -4.82
C LEU A 351 -5.18 -6.57 -6.17
N GLY A 352 -5.62 -5.32 -6.19
CA GLY A 352 -5.78 -4.54 -7.40
C GLY A 352 -4.46 -4.26 -8.12
N LEU A 353 -3.37 -4.00 -7.39
CA LEU A 353 -2.04 -3.81 -7.97
C LEU A 353 -1.54 -5.10 -8.63
N GLY A 354 -1.69 -6.24 -7.96
CA GLY A 354 -1.34 -7.54 -8.52
C GLY A 354 -2.12 -7.86 -9.80
N VAL A 355 -3.45 -7.70 -9.77
CA VAL A 355 -4.33 -7.97 -10.91
C VAL A 355 -4.04 -7.01 -12.08
N LEU A 356 -3.98 -5.70 -11.83
CA LEU A 356 -3.69 -4.71 -12.87
C LEU A 356 -2.31 -4.96 -13.50
N SER A 357 -1.30 -5.24 -12.67
CA SER A 357 0.04 -5.57 -13.17
C SER A 357 -0.01 -6.79 -14.09
N ILE A 358 -0.63 -7.90 -13.68
CA ILE A 358 -0.72 -9.11 -14.51
C ILE A 358 -1.43 -8.81 -15.85
N ILE A 359 -2.59 -8.15 -15.81
CA ILE A 359 -3.39 -7.86 -17.01
C ILE A 359 -2.61 -6.97 -18.00
N PHE A 360 -2.07 -5.84 -17.55
CA PHE A 360 -1.34 -4.94 -18.44
C PHE A 360 -0.07 -5.57 -18.99
N ASN A 361 0.66 -6.34 -18.17
CA ASN A 361 1.86 -7.02 -18.62
C ASN A 361 1.56 -8.14 -19.63
N ILE A 362 0.44 -8.87 -19.52
CA ILE A 362 -0.03 -9.80 -20.57
C ILE A 362 -0.21 -9.05 -21.89
N PHE A 363 -0.87 -7.88 -21.88
CA PHE A 363 -0.99 -7.09 -23.10
C PHE A 363 0.36 -6.63 -23.66
N PHE A 364 1.31 -6.24 -22.80
CA PHE A 364 2.66 -5.89 -23.23
C PHE A 364 3.43 -7.08 -23.82
N PHE A 365 3.29 -8.28 -23.26
CA PHE A 365 3.88 -9.49 -23.83
C PHE A 365 3.28 -9.83 -25.19
N ILE A 366 1.95 -9.71 -25.35
CA ILE A 366 1.28 -9.89 -26.64
C ILE A 366 1.81 -8.89 -27.66
N GLN A 367 1.91 -7.61 -27.30
CA GLN A 367 2.44 -6.57 -28.18
C GLN A 367 3.91 -6.83 -28.56
N HIS A 368 4.76 -7.20 -27.60
CA HIS A 368 6.21 -7.32 -27.80
C HIS A 368 6.61 -8.60 -28.54
N TYR A 369 6.07 -9.75 -28.14
CA TYR A 369 6.51 -11.05 -28.66
C TYR A 369 5.71 -11.55 -29.87
N PHE A 370 4.44 -11.13 -29.99
CA PHE A 370 3.56 -11.61 -31.06
C PHE A 370 3.25 -10.54 -32.10
N LEU A 371 2.70 -9.38 -31.71
CA LEU A 371 2.18 -8.41 -32.68
C LEU A 371 3.26 -7.56 -33.35
N TYR A 372 4.27 -7.10 -32.60
CA TYR A 372 5.26 -6.11 -33.08
C TYR A 372 6.68 -6.64 -33.03
N ARG A 373 6.85 -7.96 -33.18
CA ARG A 373 8.14 -8.63 -33.12
C ARG A 373 9.08 -8.08 -34.20
N GLY A 374 10.20 -7.50 -33.78
CA GLY A 374 11.21 -6.97 -34.70
C GLY A 374 10.82 -5.68 -35.42
N ALA A 375 9.70 -5.05 -35.07
CA ALA A 375 9.30 -3.76 -35.60
C ALA A 375 10.09 -2.64 -34.92
N SER A 376 10.97 -1.97 -35.66
CA SER A 376 11.79 -0.86 -35.15
C SER A 376 11.35 0.50 -35.67
N ILE A 377 11.31 1.51 -34.79
CA ILE A 377 11.02 2.88 -35.20
C ILE A 377 12.28 3.46 -35.88
N LYS A 378 12.24 3.66 -37.19
CA LYS A 378 13.26 4.43 -37.92
C LYS A 378 12.87 5.91 -37.92
N ILE A 379 13.65 6.74 -37.24
CA ILE A 379 13.49 8.20 -37.29
C ILE A 379 14.16 8.67 -38.59
N GLU A 380 13.40 9.20 -39.55
CA GLU A 380 13.97 9.91 -40.70
C GLU A 380 14.64 11.18 -40.18
N GLU A 381 15.97 11.16 -40.11
CA GLU A 381 16.78 12.36 -39.90
C GLU A 381 16.68 13.20 -41.19
N LYS A 382 15.70 14.10 -41.27
CA LYS A 382 15.65 15.05 -42.39
C LYS A 382 16.93 15.87 -42.40
N GLU A 383 17.60 15.84 -43.56
CA GLU A 383 18.88 16.44 -43.91
C GLU A 383 19.23 17.73 -43.13
N LEU A 384 20.19 17.64 -42.19
CA LEU A 384 21.02 18.79 -41.76
C LEU A 384 22.25 18.98 -42.67
N VAL A 385 22.22 18.45 -43.90
CA VAL A 385 23.33 18.57 -44.87
C VAL A 385 22.82 18.92 -46.27
N LYS A 386 22.37 20.16 -46.45
CA LYS A 386 22.64 21.00 -47.64
C LYS A 386 22.74 22.44 -47.10
N GLY A 387 23.92 23.04 -47.02
CA GLY A 387 24.69 23.48 -48.18
C GLY A 387 24.31 24.94 -48.45
N GLY A 388 25.27 25.86 -48.29
CA GLY A 388 25.02 27.30 -48.43
C GLY A 388 24.47 27.70 -49.79
N GLY A 389 23.70 28.80 -49.81
CA GLY A 389 23.31 29.52 -51.02
C GLY A 389 21.81 29.82 -51.12
N GLY A 390 21.45 31.09 -50.90
CA GLY A 390 20.41 31.80 -51.66
C GLY A 390 18.93 31.50 -51.40
N GLY A 391 18.24 32.47 -50.76
CA GLY A 391 17.00 33.07 -51.26
C GLY A 391 15.65 32.34 -51.10
N GLY A 392 14.65 33.08 -50.59
CA GLY A 392 13.23 32.85 -50.89
C GLY A 392 12.40 32.28 -49.74
N GLY A 393 11.31 32.96 -49.41
CA GLY A 393 10.43 32.68 -48.27
C GLY A 393 9.42 31.55 -48.48
N GLY A 394 8.76 31.19 -47.38
CA GLY A 394 7.67 30.23 -47.34
C GLY A 394 7.47 29.74 -45.90
N GLU A 395 6.37 30.16 -45.27
CA GLU A 395 5.86 29.57 -44.03
C GLU A 395 5.60 28.08 -44.28
N ASP A 396 6.18 27.20 -43.45
CA ASP A 396 5.81 25.79 -43.48
C ASP A 396 5.63 25.24 -42.07
N HIS A 397 4.43 24.71 -41.84
CA HIS A 397 4.03 24.05 -40.61
C HIS A 397 4.78 22.72 -40.48
N ASP A 398 5.80 22.69 -39.62
CA ASP A 398 6.55 21.48 -39.31
C ASP A 398 5.67 20.48 -38.54
N LYS A 399 5.02 19.59 -39.30
CA LYS A 399 4.43 18.35 -38.79
C LYS A 399 5.48 17.25 -38.95
N ASP A 400 6.07 16.84 -37.83
CA ASP A 400 6.79 15.57 -37.71
C ASP A 400 5.91 14.43 -38.26
N LYS A 401 6.13 14.02 -39.51
CA LYS A 401 5.51 12.83 -40.11
C LYS A 401 6.42 11.64 -39.84
N ILE A 402 6.10 10.86 -38.81
CA ILE A 402 6.65 9.52 -38.63
C ILE A 402 6.04 8.63 -39.72
N LYS A 403 6.86 8.17 -40.68
CA LYS A 403 6.45 7.14 -41.64
C LYS A 403 6.76 5.76 -41.05
N PHE A 404 5.75 4.90 -41.05
CA PHE A 404 5.90 3.48 -40.74
C PHE A 404 6.22 2.74 -42.04
N TYR A 405 7.33 2.02 -42.07
CA TYR A 405 7.53 0.96 -43.06
C TYR A 405 7.51 -0.35 -42.30
N ASP A 406 6.52 -1.20 -42.62
CA ASP A 406 6.52 -2.59 -42.20
C ASP A 406 7.83 -3.22 -42.67
N ASN A 407 8.57 -3.82 -41.75
CA ASN A 407 9.70 -4.66 -42.11
C ASN A 407 9.08 -5.92 -42.74
N GLU A 408 9.20 -6.06 -44.05
CA GLU A 408 8.62 -7.09 -44.92
C GLU A 408 9.20 -8.51 -44.66
N ALA A 409 9.33 -8.88 -43.39
CA ALA A 409 9.93 -10.14 -42.94
C ALA A 409 9.07 -10.91 -41.92
N ALA A 410 7.82 -10.47 -41.65
CA ALA A 410 6.89 -11.18 -40.76
C ALA A 410 5.66 -11.76 -41.48
N THR A 411 5.68 -11.83 -42.81
CA THR A 411 4.69 -12.60 -43.58
C THR A 411 5.27 -13.98 -43.85
N HIS A 412 5.23 -14.86 -42.84
CA HIS A 412 5.20 -16.33 -42.95
C HIS A 412 5.47 -16.92 -41.56
N MET A 413 4.43 -17.03 -40.73
CA MET A 413 4.09 -18.20 -39.90
C MET A 413 2.84 -17.95 -39.06
#